data_AF-A0A0R3ANK3-F1
#
_entry.id   AF-A0A0R3ANK3-F1
#
_cell.length_a   1.000
_cell.length_b   1.000
_cell.length_c   1.000
_cell.angle_alpha   90.00
_cell.angle_beta   90.00
_cell.angle_gamma   90.00
#
_symmetry.space_group_name_H-M   'P 1'
#
loop_
_entity.id
_entity.type
_entity.pdbx_description
1 polymer ?
#
loop_
_entity_poly.entity_id
_entity_poly.type
_entity_poly.pdbx_seq_one_letter_code
_entity_poly.pdbx_strand_id
1 'polypeptide(L)'
;MFQPENRRAALRGPDAKANRQKLEEMNVLLDEGAKNLNSARHKTTEQVMNRFTFKNIEALLGAFDSDASISVGRLDHSLAELTKIEQNYSRMDSTYKTLSNTCNSLAKDKLDASQADTASMPSASDTHNDTCATYSFSSASESTLESPQEVRNFKSQDKLNLAGIQKQLNTSLRTVERTPESSGEIQIQYLPNNNASVVVIADAPGKPAFVLKVFGEVRQSNIVT
;
A
#
# COMPACT_ATOMS: atom_id res chain seq x y z
N MET A 1 9.01 7.34 -8.30
CA MET A 1 9.95 8.34 -7.74
C MET A 1 9.50 9.72 -8.21
N PHE A 2 9.14 10.65 -7.32
CA PHE A 2 8.62 11.98 -7.71
C PHE A 2 9.73 12.83 -8.35
N GLN A 3 9.53 13.20 -9.61
CA GLN A 3 10.45 14.06 -10.37
C GLN A 3 10.61 15.44 -9.70
N PRO A 4 11.83 16.02 -9.71
CA PRO A 4 12.15 17.25 -8.98
C PRO A 4 11.40 18.49 -9.49
N GLU A 5 10.98 18.52 -10.76
CA GLU A 5 10.17 19.59 -11.33
C GLU A 5 8.76 19.68 -10.70
N ASN A 6 8.15 18.54 -10.37
CA ASN A 6 6.83 18.48 -9.73
C ASN A 6 6.86 18.93 -8.25
N ARG A 7 8.04 18.88 -7.60
CA ARG A 7 8.22 19.31 -6.19
C ARG A 7 8.17 20.83 -6.06
N ARG A 8 8.69 21.56 -7.05
CA ARG A 8 8.71 23.03 -7.06
C ARG A 8 7.34 23.62 -7.38
N ALA A 9 6.52 22.94 -8.19
CA ALA A 9 5.17 23.38 -8.54
C ALA A 9 4.17 23.26 -7.39
N ALA A 10 4.26 22.21 -6.56
CA ALA A 10 3.35 22.01 -5.42
C ALA A 10 3.60 22.96 -4.23
N LEU A 11 4.79 23.57 -4.17
CA LEU A 11 5.23 24.45 -3.07
C LEU A 11 5.38 25.93 -3.49
N ARG A 12 5.06 26.26 -4.74
CA ARG A 12 4.95 27.63 -5.27
C ARG A 12 3.51 27.87 -5.71
N GLY A 13 2.99 29.08 -5.49
CA GLY A 13 1.61 29.45 -5.85
C GLY A 13 0.71 29.75 -4.64
N PRO A 14 -0.57 30.12 -4.88
CA PRO A 14 -1.48 30.59 -3.84
C PRO A 14 -1.71 29.59 -2.70
N ASP A 15 -1.63 28.29 -2.99
CA ASP A 15 -1.89 27.21 -2.02
C ASP A 15 -0.64 26.67 -1.30
N ALA A 16 0.53 27.28 -1.52
CA ALA A 16 1.81 26.78 -0.98
C ALA A 16 1.82 26.64 0.54
N LYS A 17 1.12 27.52 1.28
CA LYS A 17 1.02 27.45 2.74
C LYS A 17 0.18 26.24 3.20
N ALA A 18 -0.94 25.99 2.54
CA ALA A 18 -1.81 24.85 2.84
C ALA A 18 -1.13 23.52 2.51
N ASN A 19 -0.38 23.46 1.39
CA ASN A 19 0.38 22.27 1.01
C ASN A 19 1.52 21.96 2.00
N ARG A 20 2.23 22.98 2.52
CA ARG A 20 3.22 22.77 3.59
C ARG A 20 2.60 22.25 4.87
N GLN A 21 1.46 22.80 5.27
CA GLN A 21 0.77 22.35 6.48
C GLN A 21 0.36 20.87 6.37
N LYS A 22 -0.18 20.44 5.21
CA LYS A 22 -0.51 19.04 4.95
C LYS A 22 0.70 18.11 5.00
N LEU A 23 1.88 18.57 4.54
CA LEU A 23 3.11 17.78 4.61
C LEU A 23 3.61 17.61 6.05
N GLU A 24 3.47 18.65 6.88
CA GLU A 24 3.82 18.57 8.30
C GLU A 24 2.86 17.64 9.06
N GLU A 25 1.56 17.73 8.80
CA GLU A 25 0.57 16.79 9.33
C GLU A 25 0.87 15.34 8.91
N MET A 26 1.31 15.15 7.67
CA MET A 26 1.72 13.84 7.16
C MET A 26 2.97 13.30 7.85
N ASN A 27 3.96 14.15 8.14
CA ASN A 27 5.13 13.76 8.94
C ASN A 27 4.73 13.26 10.32
N VAL A 28 3.86 13.99 11.03
CA VAL A 28 3.38 13.58 12.36
C VAL A 28 2.68 12.23 12.31
N LEU A 29 1.82 12.01 11.30
CA LEU A 29 1.12 10.72 11.11
C LEU A 29 2.09 9.57 10.77
N LEU A 30 3.12 9.82 9.96
CA LEU A 30 4.14 8.83 9.61
C LEU A 30 4.99 8.45 10.83
N ASP A 31 5.36 9.42 11.67
CA ASP A 31 6.11 9.16 12.89
C ASP A 31 5.28 8.36 13.92
N GLU A 32 4.00 8.69 14.05
CA GLU A 32 3.07 7.93 14.89
C GLU A 32 2.84 6.51 14.34
N GLY A 33 2.71 6.37 13.02
CA GLY A 33 2.66 5.08 12.34
C GLY A 33 3.91 4.23 12.60
N ALA A 34 5.10 4.82 12.57
CA ALA A 34 6.36 4.13 12.87
C ALA A 34 6.45 3.67 14.34
N LYS A 35 5.95 4.47 15.30
CA LYS A 35 5.88 4.05 16.72
C LYS A 35 4.91 2.88 16.90
N ASN A 36 3.73 2.96 16.29
CA ASN A 36 2.73 1.89 16.34
C ASN A 36 3.24 0.61 15.68
N LEU A 37 3.99 0.73 14.58
CA LEU A 37 4.63 -0.40 13.93
C LEU A 37 5.66 -1.08 14.84
N ASN A 38 6.47 -0.30 15.56
CA ASN A 38 7.44 -0.85 16.52
C ASN A 38 6.74 -1.55 17.71
N SER A 39 5.65 -0.98 18.21
CA SER A 39 4.83 -1.62 19.24
C SER A 39 4.20 -2.93 18.73
N ALA A 40 3.66 -2.92 17.51
CA ALA A 40 3.10 -4.11 16.87
C ALA A 40 4.17 -5.19 16.65
N ARG A 41 5.36 -4.82 16.17
CA ARG A 41 6.52 -5.73 16.04
C ARG A 41 6.81 -6.40 17.37
N HIS A 42 6.95 -5.62 18.45
CA HIS A 42 7.27 -6.16 19.78
C HIS A 42 6.19 -7.16 20.24
N LYS A 43 4.92 -6.79 20.13
CA LYS A 43 3.79 -7.65 20.49
C LYS A 43 3.73 -8.93 19.65
N THR A 44 3.96 -8.84 18.34
CA THR A 44 4.01 -10.02 17.46
C THR A 44 5.19 -10.93 17.80
N THR A 45 6.38 -10.37 18.03
CA THR A 45 7.56 -11.16 18.44
C THR A 45 7.30 -11.89 19.76
N GLU A 46 6.69 -11.23 20.74
CA GLU A 46 6.32 -11.83 22.02
C GLU A 46 5.30 -12.97 21.84
N GLN A 47 4.23 -12.75 21.06
CA GLN A 47 3.22 -13.77 20.79
C GLN A 47 3.81 -15.00 20.09
N VAL A 48 4.69 -14.79 19.11
CA VAL A 48 5.29 -15.91 18.38
C VAL A 48 6.32 -16.64 19.25
N MET A 49 7.09 -15.94 20.08
CA MET A 49 7.96 -16.59 21.08
C MET A 49 7.15 -17.43 22.07
N ASN A 50 6.04 -16.91 22.61
CA ASN A 50 5.17 -17.68 23.50
C ASN A 50 4.60 -18.92 22.81
N ARG A 51 4.21 -18.80 21.54
CA ARG A 51 3.77 -19.93 20.72
C ARG A 51 4.89 -20.95 20.47
N PHE A 52 6.13 -20.49 20.31
CA PHE A 52 7.31 -21.34 20.15
C PHE A 52 7.60 -22.11 21.44
N THR A 53 7.61 -21.43 22.60
CA THR A 53 7.75 -22.08 23.91
C THR A 53 6.69 -23.14 24.13
N PHE A 54 5.43 -22.85 23.80
CA PHE A 54 4.34 -23.82 23.91
C PHE A 54 4.55 -25.03 22.99
N LYS A 55 4.88 -24.81 21.71
CA LYS A 55 5.15 -25.90 20.76
C LYS A 55 6.38 -26.72 21.12
N ASN A 56 7.41 -26.12 21.73
CA ASN A 56 8.56 -26.86 22.25
C ASN A 56 8.16 -27.78 23.39
N ILE A 57 7.28 -27.33 24.29
CA ILE A 57 6.74 -28.16 25.36
C ILE A 57 5.90 -29.30 24.78
N GLU A 58 5.03 -29.05 23.78
CA GLU A 58 4.29 -30.10 23.08
C GLU A 58 5.21 -31.10 22.37
N ALA A 59 6.26 -30.63 21.70
CA ALA A 59 7.22 -31.46 20.99
C ALA A 59 8.07 -32.32 21.95
N LEU A 60 8.44 -31.78 23.11
CA LEU A 60 9.12 -32.52 24.17
C LEU A 60 8.21 -33.60 24.76
N LEU A 61 6.94 -33.27 25.04
CA LEU A 61 5.95 -34.23 25.51
C LEU A 61 5.69 -35.33 24.46
N GLY A 62 5.52 -34.95 23.19
CA GLY A 62 5.31 -35.89 22.09
C GLY A 62 6.53 -36.73 21.72
N ALA A 63 7.76 -36.31 22.07
CA ALA A 63 8.97 -37.10 21.89
C ALA A 63 9.11 -38.22 22.94
N PHE A 64 8.42 -38.13 24.08
CA PHE A 64 8.27 -39.26 25.00
C PHE A 64 7.31 -40.33 24.46
N ASP A 65 6.37 -39.94 23.58
CA ASP A 65 5.36 -40.82 22.99
C ASP A 65 5.64 -41.23 21.52
N SER A 66 6.56 -40.57 20.80
CA SER A 66 6.80 -40.77 19.35
C SER A 66 8.20 -40.33 18.85
N ASP A 67 8.49 -40.55 17.55
CA ASP A 67 9.79 -40.30 16.91
C ASP A 67 10.21 -38.81 16.91
N ALA A 68 11.34 -38.51 17.55
CA ALA A 68 11.88 -37.17 17.77
C ALA A 68 12.18 -36.38 16.47
N SER A 69 12.34 -37.05 15.33
CA SER A 69 12.62 -36.42 14.04
C SER A 69 11.48 -35.51 13.52
N ILE A 70 10.22 -35.90 13.76
CA ILE A 70 9.03 -35.12 13.35
C ILE A 70 8.92 -33.83 14.17
N SER A 71 9.30 -33.89 15.45
CA SER A 71 9.31 -32.76 16.37
C SER A 71 10.30 -31.68 15.94
N VAL A 72 11.50 -32.07 15.50
CA VAL A 72 12.57 -31.14 15.05
C VAL A 72 12.17 -30.38 13.78
N GLY A 73 11.61 -31.07 12.77
CA GLY A 73 11.19 -30.41 11.52
C GLY A 73 10.07 -29.38 11.72
N ARG A 74 9.22 -29.56 12.73
CA ARG A 74 8.18 -28.58 13.10
C ARG A 74 8.76 -27.29 13.69
N LEU A 75 9.93 -27.36 14.33
CA LEU A 75 10.64 -26.20 14.89
C LEU A 75 11.27 -25.35 13.78
N ASP A 76 11.96 -25.99 12.84
CA ASP A 76 12.60 -25.30 11.71
C ASP A 76 11.61 -24.50 10.87
N HIS A 77 10.45 -25.08 10.57
CA HIS A 77 9.39 -24.38 9.83
C HIS A 77 8.90 -23.13 10.59
N SER A 78 8.77 -23.21 11.92
CA SER A 78 8.33 -22.05 12.72
C SER A 78 9.38 -20.94 12.84
N LEU A 79 10.66 -21.29 12.88
CA LEU A 79 11.77 -20.33 12.85
C LEU A 79 11.87 -19.61 11.49
N ALA A 80 11.60 -20.33 10.39
CA ALA A 80 11.55 -19.74 9.06
C ALA A 80 10.41 -18.70 8.93
N GLU A 81 9.22 -19.00 9.45
CA GLU A 81 8.11 -18.05 9.47
C GLU A 81 8.38 -16.81 10.33
N LEU A 82 9.03 -16.98 11.49
CA LEU A 82 9.52 -15.88 12.33
C LEU A 82 10.44 -14.93 11.55
N THR A 83 11.39 -15.49 10.83
CA THR A 83 12.35 -14.73 10.02
C THR A 83 11.64 -13.91 8.93
N LYS A 84 10.61 -14.46 8.28
CA LYS A 84 9.81 -13.74 7.28
C LYS A 84 9.04 -12.57 7.88
N ILE A 85 8.42 -12.77 9.05
CA ILE A 85 7.69 -11.71 9.76
C ILE A 85 8.64 -10.56 10.14
N GLU A 86 9.82 -10.88 10.65
CA GLU A 86 10.82 -9.87 11.00
C GLU A 86 11.33 -9.08 9.79
N GLN A 87 11.56 -9.77 8.66
CA GLN A 87 11.91 -9.12 7.40
C GLN A 87 10.81 -8.16 6.93
N ASN A 88 9.54 -8.55 7.07
CA ASN A 88 8.41 -7.69 6.69
C ASN A 88 8.34 -6.41 7.55
N TYR A 89 8.47 -6.53 8.87
CA TYR A 89 8.54 -5.36 9.75
C TYR A 89 9.73 -4.44 9.43
N SER A 90 10.88 -5.01 9.06
CA SER A 90 12.06 -4.24 8.67
C SER A 90 11.83 -3.46 7.37
N ARG A 91 11.12 -4.04 6.39
CA ARG A 91 10.72 -3.34 5.16
C ARG A 91 9.69 -2.24 5.41
N MET A 92 8.73 -2.49 6.29
CA MET A 92 7.75 -1.46 6.66
C MET A 92 8.43 -0.29 7.37
N ASP A 93 9.34 -0.54 8.32
CA ASP A 93 10.11 0.51 9.00
C ASP A 93 10.96 1.34 8.02
N SER A 94 11.64 0.70 7.07
CA SER A 94 12.40 1.41 6.04
C SER A 94 11.49 2.27 5.14
N THR A 95 10.31 1.76 4.79
CA THR A 95 9.32 2.49 4.01
C THR A 95 8.82 3.74 4.75
N TYR A 96 8.47 3.62 6.05
CA TYR A 96 8.09 4.75 6.89
C TYR A 96 9.21 5.80 6.95
N LYS A 97 10.46 5.37 7.15
CA LYS A 97 11.63 6.27 7.17
C LYS A 97 11.83 6.99 5.83
N THR A 98 11.73 6.28 4.71
CA THR A 98 11.86 6.88 3.37
C THR A 98 10.77 7.90 3.12
N LEU A 99 9.52 7.61 3.52
CA LEU A 99 8.40 8.54 3.38
C LEU A 99 8.57 9.78 4.27
N SER A 100 8.94 9.59 5.54
CA SER A 100 9.20 10.70 6.48
C SER A 100 10.35 11.58 5.98
N ASN A 101 11.47 10.99 5.52
CA ASN A 101 12.58 11.75 4.94
C ASN A 101 12.17 12.53 3.68
N THR A 102 11.30 11.95 2.85
CA THR A 102 10.80 12.62 1.63
C THR A 102 9.89 13.79 2.00
N CYS A 103 8.99 13.62 2.96
CA CYS A 103 8.10 14.68 3.43
C CYS A 103 8.89 15.81 4.12
N ASN A 104 9.87 15.46 4.97
CA ASN A 104 10.78 16.41 5.59
C ASN A 104 11.62 17.19 4.57
N SER A 105 12.17 16.52 3.55
CA SER A 105 12.90 17.20 2.46
C SER A 105 12.00 18.15 1.69
N LEU A 106 10.74 17.78 1.46
CA LEU A 106 9.78 18.61 0.74
C LEU A 106 9.32 19.81 1.59
N ALA A 107 9.16 19.64 2.90
CA ALA A 107 8.83 20.72 3.82
C ALA A 107 10.00 21.71 4.04
N LYS A 108 11.25 21.23 3.98
CA LYS A 108 12.47 22.02 4.24
C LYS A 108 13.08 22.70 3.01
N ASP A 109 12.66 22.39 1.78
CA ASP A 109 13.11 23.09 0.57
C ASP A 109 12.67 24.57 0.65
N LYS A 110 13.51 25.38 1.30
CA LYS A 110 13.42 26.84 1.31
C LYS A 110 13.71 27.34 -0.09
N LEU A 111 12.81 28.18 -0.58
CA LEU A 111 12.97 28.83 -1.85
C LEU A 111 13.89 30.06 -1.69
N ASP A 112 15.21 29.85 -1.64
CA ASP A 112 16.20 30.91 -1.91
C ASP A 112 16.30 31.16 -3.44
N ALA A 113 15.16 31.46 -4.05
CA ALA A 113 15.10 31.94 -5.43
C ALA A 113 14.02 33.03 -5.51
N SER A 114 14.51 34.27 -5.32
CA SER A 114 13.83 35.55 -5.44
C SER A 114 12.88 35.67 -6.62
N GLN A 115 11.82 36.43 -6.39
CA GLN A 115 11.50 37.67 -7.10
C GLN A 115 12.40 37.97 -8.32
N ALA A 116 11.90 37.68 -9.52
CA ALA A 116 12.15 38.45 -10.74
C ALA A 116 11.11 38.05 -11.79
N ASP A 117 10.51 39.08 -12.39
CA ASP A 117 9.76 39.11 -13.65
C ASP A 117 8.32 38.56 -13.69
N THR A 118 7.41 39.46 -13.32
CA THR A 118 6.25 39.80 -14.14
C THR A 118 6.57 39.82 -15.64
N ALA A 119 5.97 38.93 -16.42
CA ALA A 119 5.39 39.24 -17.75
C ALA A 119 4.63 38.04 -18.35
N SER A 120 3.35 38.29 -18.63
CA SER A 120 2.53 37.67 -19.68
C SER A 120 2.07 36.21 -19.53
N MET A 121 0.80 36.08 -19.12
CA MET A 121 -0.07 34.96 -19.52
C MET A 121 -0.12 34.81 -21.05
N PRO A 122 -0.34 33.58 -21.52
CA PRO A 122 -1.45 33.34 -22.40
C PRO A 122 -2.46 32.40 -21.74
N SER A 123 -3.72 32.83 -21.76
CA SER A 123 -4.89 32.02 -21.52
C SER A 123 -4.86 30.80 -22.44
N ALA A 124 -4.76 29.60 -21.87
CA ALA A 124 -5.13 28.37 -22.54
C ALA A 124 -6.39 27.83 -21.84
N SER A 125 -7.51 28.06 -22.51
CA SER A 125 -8.79 27.43 -22.25
C SER A 125 -8.66 25.91 -22.38
N ASP A 126 -8.48 25.21 -21.26
CA ASP A 126 -8.53 23.74 -21.25
C ASP A 126 -9.97 23.29 -21.35
N THR A 127 -10.30 22.81 -22.55
CA THR A 127 -11.55 22.14 -22.87
C THR A 127 -11.62 20.86 -22.04
N HIS A 128 -12.52 20.83 -21.07
CA HIS A 128 -12.76 19.70 -20.19
C HIS A 128 -13.37 18.55 -21.01
N ASN A 129 -12.54 17.67 -21.56
CA ASN A 129 -13.01 16.46 -22.20
C ASN A 129 -13.54 15.50 -21.13
N ASP A 130 -14.86 15.35 -21.06
CA ASP A 130 -15.57 14.30 -20.33
C ASP A 130 -15.51 12.97 -21.08
N THR A 131 -14.30 12.50 -21.39
CA THR A 131 -14.09 11.18 -21.96
C THR A 131 -13.97 10.14 -20.85
N CYS A 132 -14.85 9.13 -20.87
CA CYS A 132 -14.75 7.93 -20.04
C CYS A 132 -13.45 7.18 -20.34
N ALA A 133 -12.58 7.02 -19.34
CA ALA A 133 -11.32 6.30 -19.44
C ALA A 133 -11.45 4.85 -18.94
N THR A 134 -10.70 3.93 -19.54
CA THR A 134 -10.60 2.53 -19.10
C THR A 134 -9.16 2.19 -18.76
N TYR A 135 -8.91 1.81 -17.52
CA TYR A 135 -7.60 1.38 -17.02
C TYR A 135 -7.57 -0.14 -16.94
N SER A 136 -6.66 -0.78 -17.67
CA SER A 136 -6.65 -2.25 -17.81
C SER A 136 -5.43 -2.86 -17.13
N PHE A 137 -5.64 -3.98 -16.44
CA PHE A 137 -4.61 -4.75 -15.75
C PHE A 137 -4.68 -6.21 -16.20
N SER A 138 -3.54 -6.75 -16.65
CA SER A 138 -3.49 -8.10 -17.21
C SER A 138 -3.08 -9.16 -16.20
N SER A 139 -2.39 -8.74 -15.13
CA SER A 139 -1.83 -9.63 -14.10
C SER A 139 -1.84 -8.98 -12.72
N ALA A 140 -2.06 -9.77 -11.68
CA ALA A 140 -1.97 -9.36 -10.28
C ALA A 140 -0.57 -8.81 -9.92
N SER A 141 0.48 -9.24 -10.62
CA SER A 141 1.86 -8.79 -10.39
C SER A 141 2.16 -7.39 -10.91
N GLU A 142 1.29 -6.78 -11.71
CA GLU A 142 1.49 -5.42 -12.25
C GLU A 142 1.41 -4.33 -11.18
N SER A 143 0.70 -4.61 -10.09
CA SER A 143 0.42 -3.67 -9.01
C SER A 143 0.40 -4.43 -7.69
N THR A 144 1.48 -4.35 -6.91
CA THR A 144 1.64 -5.13 -5.68
C THR A 144 1.64 -4.24 -4.45
N LEU A 145 1.54 -4.81 -3.25
CA LEU A 145 1.65 -4.02 -2.02
C LEU A 145 3.00 -3.26 -1.92
N GLU A 146 4.09 -3.87 -2.37
CA GLU A 146 5.44 -3.28 -2.34
C GLU A 146 5.64 -2.23 -3.45
N SER A 147 4.86 -2.32 -4.53
CA SER A 147 4.91 -1.39 -5.65
C SER A 147 3.51 -1.21 -6.26
N PRO A 148 2.64 -0.43 -5.62
CA PRO A 148 1.28 -0.22 -6.10
C PRO A 148 1.27 0.78 -7.25
N GLN A 149 0.53 0.46 -8.31
CA GLN A 149 0.18 1.38 -9.37
C GLN A 149 -0.81 2.43 -8.86
N GLU A 150 -0.79 3.60 -9.51
CA GLU A 150 -1.68 4.70 -9.19
C GLU A 150 -2.50 5.12 -10.42
N VAL A 151 -3.81 5.21 -10.24
CA VAL A 151 -4.71 5.87 -11.20
C VAL A 151 -5.09 7.24 -10.65
N ARG A 152 -4.80 8.30 -11.42
CA ARG A 152 -5.07 9.69 -11.03
C ARG A 152 -6.29 10.23 -11.75
N ASN A 153 -7.02 11.12 -11.08
CA ASN A 153 -8.19 11.83 -11.61
C ASN A 153 -9.31 10.88 -12.08
N PHE A 154 -9.54 9.79 -11.34
CA PHE A 154 -10.56 8.82 -11.68
C PHE A 154 -11.96 9.40 -11.47
N LYS A 155 -12.79 9.31 -12.51
CA LYS A 155 -14.18 9.80 -12.53
C LYS A 155 -15.16 8.65 -12.36
N SER A 156 -16.38 8.96 -11.94
CA SER A 156 -17.46 7.98 -11.73
C SER A 156 -17.83 7.16 -12.98
N GLN A 157 -17.57 7.70 -14.18
CA GLN A 157 -17.82 7.03 -15.45
C GLN A 157 -16.68 6.09 -15.89
N ASP A 158 -15.48 6.27 -15.36
CA ASP A 158 -14.30 5.51 -15.75
C ASP A 158 -14.41 4.04 -15.33
N LYS A 159 -13.64 3.18 -16.00
CA LYS A 159 -13.66 1.73 -15.80
C LYS A 159 -12.29 1.18 -15.40
N LEU A 160 -12.30 0.22 -14.49
CA LEU A 160 -11.17 -0.64 -14.18
C LEU A 160 -11.42 -2.00 -14.80
N ASN A 161 -10.65 -2.34 -15.83
CA ASN A 161 -10.71 -3.62 -16.51
C ASN A 161 -9.72 -4.60 -15.88
N LEU A 162 -10.27 -5.58 -15.18
CA LEU A 162 -9.58 -6.63 -14.44
C LEU A 162 -9.74 -8.00 -15.10
N ALA A 163 -10.24 -8.06 -16.34
CA ALA A 163 -10.50 -9.32 -17.05
C ALA A 163 -9.23 -10.17 -17.26
N GLY A 164 -8.06 -9.53 -17.39
CA GLY A 164 -6.79 -10.26 -17.47
C GLY A 164 -6.43 -10.94 -16.15
N ILE A 165 -6.63 -10.25 -15.02
CA ILE A 165 -6.44 -10.83 -13.68
C ILE A 165 -7.42 -11.98 -13.45
N GLN A 166 -8.70 -11.81 -13.82
CA GLN A 166 -9.69 -12.89 -13.72
C GLN A 166 -9.24 -14.15 -14.47
N LYS A 167 -8.74 -14.00 -15.69
CA LYS A 167 -8.19 -15.10 -16.49
C LYS A 167 -6.95 -15.72 -15.86
N GLN A 168 -6.05 -14.91 -15.31
CA GLN A 168 -4.83 -15.39 -14.65
C GLN A 168 -5.16 -16.23 -13.42
N LEU A 169 -6.09 -15.78 -12.58
CA LEU A 169 -6.51 -16.48 -11.37
C LEU A 169 -7.40 -17.70 -11.66
N ASN A 170 -7.90 -17.81 -12.90
CA ASN A 170 -8.84 -18.84 -13.34
C ASN A 170 -10.04 -18.98 -12.36
N THR A 171 -10.55 -17.84 -11.88
CA THR A 171 -11.62 -17.74 -10.87
C THR A 171 -12.36 -16.44 -11.09
N SER A 172 -13.69 -16.45 -10.96
CA SER A 172 -14.51 -15.23 -11.05
C SER A 172 -14.17 -14.25 -9.94
N LEU A 173 -14.07 -12.98 -10.30
CA LEU A 173 -13.78 -11.93 -9.34
C LEU A 173 -15.04 -11.54 -8.56
N ARG A 174 -14.98 -11.58 -7.23
CA ARG A 174 -16.12 -11.27 -6.34
C ARG A 174 -15.75 -10.20 -5.33
N THR A 175 -16.55 -9.15 -5.26
CA THR A 175 -16.34 -8.10 -4.27
C THR A 175 -16.83 -8.50 -2.88
N VAL A 176 -16.04 -8.16 -1.88
CA VAL A 176 -16.25 -8.41 -0.46
C VAL A 176 -15.95 -7.14 0.34
N GLU A 177 -16.59 -7.00 1.49
CA GLU A 177 -16.38 -5.84 2.38
C GLU A 177 -15.22 -6.06 3.37
N ARG A 178 -14.89 -7.33 3.64
CA ARG A 178 -13.77 -7.74 4.51
C ARG A 178 -12.46 -7.83 3.74
N THR A 179 -11.35 -8.00 4.46
CA THR A 179 -10.05 -8.31 3.87
C THR A 179 -10.14 -9.57 3.00
N PRO A 180 -9.67 -9.55 1.74
CA PRO A 180 -9.66 -10.72 0.88
C PRO A 180 -8.83 -11.86 1.47
N GLU A 181 -9.41 -13.06 1.57
CA GLU A 181 -8.74 -14.27 2.11
C GLU A 181 -8.68 -15.39 1.08
N SER A 182 -9.54 -15.34 0.05
CA SER A 182 -9.62 -16.34 -1.01
C SER A 182 -9.28 -15.74 -2.37
N SER A 183 -8.61 -16.54 -3.22
CA SER A 183 -8.28 -16.12 -4.59
C SER A 183 -9.53 -15.61 -5.32
N GLY A 184 -9.40 -14.45 -5.96
CA GLY A 184 -10.49 -13.80 -6.69
C GLY A 184 -11.41 -12.91 -5.84
N GLU A 185 -11.22 -12.84 -4.52
CA GLU A 185 -11.91 -11.84 -3.71
C GLU A 185 -11.32 -10.43 -3.94
N ILE A 186 -12.20 -9.47 -4.23
CA ILE A 186 -11.88 -8.05 -4.40
C ILE A 186 -12.38 -7.28 -3.18
N GLN A 187 -11.54 -6.45 -2.58
CA GLN A 187 -12.00 -5.43 -1.65
C GLN A 187 -11.79 -4.04 -2.28
N ILE A 188 -12.83 -3.21 -2.22
CA ILE A 188 -12.79 -1.81 -2.64
C ILE A 188 -13.03 -0.96 -1.40
N GLN A 189 -12.02 -0.20 -0.99
CA GLN A 189 -12.12 0.69 0.16
C GLN A 189 -11.98 2.14 -0.29
N TYR A 190 -13.04 2.93 -0.15
CA TYR A 190 -12.98 4.37 -0.38
C TYR A 190 -12.65 5.11 0.92
N LEU A 191 -11.71 6.05 0.86
CA LEU A 191 -11.27 6.92 1.94
C LEU A 191 -11.65 8.37 1.60
N PRO A 192 -12.80 8.87 2.09
CA PRO A 192 -13.32 10.19 1.72
C PRO A 192 -12.36 11.34 2.05
N ASN A 193 -11.64 11.24 3.17
CA ASN A 193 -10.69 12.27 3.63
C ASN A 193 -9.56 12.52 2.62
N ASN A 194 -9.20 11.51 1.83
CA ASN A 194 -8.12 11.56 0.85
C ASN A 194 -8.64 11.57 -0.60
N ASN A 195 -9.96 11.54 -0.78
CA ASN A 195 -10.63 11.30 -2.07
C ASN A 195 -9.94 10.19 -2.87
N ALA A 196 -9.71 9.05 -2.23
CA ALA A 196 -8.96 7.94 -2.81
C ALA A 196 -9.58 6.59 -2.47
N SER A 197 -9.55 5.67 -3.42
CA SER A 197 -9.93 4.27 -3.23
C SER A 197 -8.71 3.37 -3.29
N VAL A 198 -8.73 2.30 -2.51
CA VAL A 198 -7.78 1.19 -2.60
C VAL A 198 -8.55 -0.03 -3.08
N VAL A 199 -8.06 -0.67 -4.14
CA VAL A 199 -8.60 -1.92 -4.68
C VAL A 199 -7.58 -3.01 -4.41
N VAL A 200 -7.99 -4.06 -3.70
CA VAL A 200 -7.16 -5.22 -3.38
C VAL A 200 -7.78 -6.48 -3.98
N ILE A 201 -6.99 -7.32 -4.64
CA ILE A 201 -7.44 -8.62 -5.16
C ILE A 201 -6.51 -9.70 -4.61
N ALA A 202 -7.10 -10.67 -3.90
CA ALA A 202 -6.35 -11.83 -3.43
C ALA A 202 -6.01 -12.79 -4.58
N ASP A 203 -4.77 -13.27 -4.57
CA ASP A 203 -4.31 -14.42 -5.36
C ASP A 203 -4.30 -15.67 -4.44
N ALA A 204 -3.76 -16.77 -4.92
CA ALA A 204 -3.54 -17.99 -4.15
C ALA A 204 -2.71 -17.73 -2.86
N PRO A 205 -2.94 -18.52 -1.80
CA PRO A 205 -2.19 -18.39 -0.55
C PRO A 205 -0.66 -18.35 -0.77
N GLY A 206 0.00 -17.36 -0.17
CA GLY A 206 1.45 -17.18 -0.27
C GLY A 206 1.91 -16.38 -1.49
N LYS A 207 1.01 -16.00 -2.41
CA LYS A 207 1.31 -15.06 -3.50
C LYS A 207 0.99 -13.61 -3.11
N PRO A 208 1.72 -12.62 -3.66
CA PRO A 208 1.42 -11.22 -3.42
C PRO A 208 0.06 -10.85 -4.02
N ALA A 209 -0.76 -10.14 -3.25
CA ALA A 209 -2.03 -9.60 -3.71
C ALA A 209 -1.81 -8.46 -4.72
N PHE A 210 -2.79 -8.29 -5.62
CA PHE A 210 -2.89 -7.08 -6.41
C PHE A 210 -3.37 -5.92 -5.52
N VAL A 211 -2.70 -4.78 -5.57
CA VAL A 211 -3.06 -3.58 -4.80
C VAL A 211 -3.00 -2.37 -5.71
N LEU A 212 -4.13 -1.72 -5.96
CA LEU A 212 -4.24 -0.52 -6.79
C LEU A 212 -4.73 0.67 -5.96
N LYS A 213 -4.05 1.80 -6.12
CA LYS A 213 -4.46 3.08 -5.52
C LYS A 213 -5.10 3.96 -6.58
N VAL A 214 -6.30 4.45 -6.30
CA VAL A 214 -7.09 5.25 -7.24
C VAL A 214 -7.45 6.58 -6.57
N PHE A 215 -7.07 7.70 -7.18
CA PHE A 215 -7.50 9.02 -6.71
C PHE A 215 -8.87 9.35 -7.34
N GLY A 216 -9.91 9.10 -6.56
CA GLY A 216 -11.32 9.11 -6.92
C GLY A 216 -12.08 7.98 -6.23
N GLU A 217 -13.41 8.08 -6.20
CA GLU A 217 -14.26 7.01 -5.67
C GLU A 217 -14.43 5.90 -6.71
N VAL A 218 -14.06 4.67 -6.34
CA VAL A 218 -14.29 3.46 -7.13
C VAL A 218 -15.47 2.73 -6.54
N ARG A 219 -16.44 2.37 -7.38
CA ARG A 219 -17.61 1.56 -7.02
C ARG A 219 -17.61 0.26 -7.81
N GLN A 220 -18.44 -0.69 -7.38
CA GLN A 220 -18.60 -1.96 -8.09
C GLN A 220 -18.97 -1.79 -9.57
N SER A 221 -19.77 -0.78 -9.90
CA SER A 221 -20.17 -0.45 -11.27
C SER A 221 -19.02 0.02 -12.16
N ASN A 222 -17.86 0.38 -11.58
CA ASN A 222 -16.66 0.73 -12.32
C ASN A 222 -15.81 -0.48 -12.71
N ILE A 223 -16.07 -1.65 -12.13
CA ILE A 223 -15.27 -2.86 -12.34
C ILE A 223 -15.77 -3.63 -13.57
N VAL A 224 -14.86 -4.02 -14.45
CA VAL A 224 -15.09 -4.84 -15.64
C VAL A 224 -14.20 -6.09 -15.53
N THR A 225 -14.78 -7.29 -15.65
CA THR A 225 -14.11 -8.59 -15.37
C THR A 225 -14.43 -9.63 -16.41
#